data_AF-A0A963KTZ8-F1
#
_entry.id   AF-A0A963KTZ8-F1
#
_cell.length_a   1.000
_cell.length_b   1.000
_cell.length_c   1.000
_cell.angle_alpha   90.00
_cell.angle_beta   90.00
_cell.angle_gamma   90.00
#
_symmetry.space_group_name_H-M   'P 1'
#
loop_
_entity.id
_entity.type
_entity.pdbx_description
1 polymer ?
#
loop_
_entity_poly.entity_id
_entity_poly.type
_entity_poly.pdbx_seq_one_letter_code
_entity_poly.pdbx_strand_id
1 'polypeptide(L)'
;MRQTSHPTTQQLGFDALLLDADQTNHARKLEDETRHLPATMTDALPFFAELLEEHHAAMLAGQVDEVMFCRAEAHRLAVKLNGGKAGILADQDSPGYVLARETEAAPGAVPIWGQKGSFIVTAAGTRVRIEMDGVFGIGASSAFWPGFAAHAVDFDRPFISETGYRSFLGIFAEPAPGLTPDSFAVEILTGYIRRELRGRLVPITRRYRDRQAV
;
A
#
# COMPACT_ATOMS: atom_id res chain seq x y z
N MET A 1 -26.21 -38.56 -48.39
CA MET A 1 -26.17 -38.09 -46.99
C MET A 1 -25.19 -38.94 -46.20
N ARG A 2 -24.01 -38.40 -45.86
CA ARG A 2 -23.16 -38.90 -44.76
C ARG A 2 -22.54 -37.68 -44.10
N GLN A 3 -23.10 -37.26 -42.97
CA GLN A 3 -22.42 -36.39 -42.02
C GLN A 3 -21.59 -37.30 -41.11
N THR A 4 -20.28 -37.17 -41.18
CA THR A 4 -19.34 -37.73 -40.20
C THR A 4 -19.15 -36.70 -39.10
N SER A 5 -19.80 -36.93 -37.96
CA SER A 5 -19.48 -36.24 -36.71
C SER A 5 -18.17 -36.80 -36.15
N HIS A 6 -17.13 -35.97 -36.06
CA HIS A 6 -15.92 -36.27 -35.29
C HIS A 6 -16.17 -36.02 -33.79
N PRO A 7 -15.61 -36.83 -32.87
CA PRO A 7 -15.84 -36.68 -31.46
C PRO A 7 -14.89 -35.64 -30.84
N THR A 8 -15.47 -34.54 -30.37
CA THR A 8 -14.83 -33.44 -29.62
C THR A 8 -14.52 -33.83 -28.17
N THR A 9 -13.92 -35.01 -27.94
CA THR A 9 -13.74 -35.55 -26.58
C THR A 9 -12.26 -35.68 -26.19
N GLN A 10 -11.34 -35.77 -27.15
CA GLN A 10 -9.92 -35.98 -26.88
C GLN A 10 -9.16 -34.67 -26.53
N GLN A 11 -9.66 -33.52 -26.99
CA GLN A 11 -9.05 -32.21 -26.76
C GLN A 11 -9.23 -31.71 -25.32
N LEU A 12 -10.38 -32.01 -24.70
CA LEU A 12 -10.68 -31.65 -23.31
C LEU A 12 -9.75 -32.32 -22.28
N GLY A 13 -9.18 -33.49 -22.59
CA GLY A 13 -8.26 -34.20 -21.71
C GLY A 13 -6.83 -33.63 -21.72
N PHE A 14 -6.38 -33.12 -22.86
CA PHE A 14 -5.04 -32.53 -22.97
C PHE A 14 -4.99 -31.14 -22.34
N ASP A 15 -6.05 -30.33 -22.55
CA ASP A 15 -6.17 -29.01 -21.91
C ASP A 15 -6.21 -29.12 -20.38
N ALA A 16 -6.91 -30.13 -19.85
CA ALA A 16 -6.93 -30.40 -18.41
C ALA A 16 -5.56 -30.82 -17.85
N LEU A 17 -4.80 -31.63 -18.60
CA LEU A 17 -3.43 -32.02 -18.21
C LEU A 17 -2.46 -30.84 -18.24
N LEU A 18 -2.55 -29.96 -19.25
CA LEU A 18 -1.75 -28.75 -19.31
C LEU A 18 -2.07 -27.81 -18.14
N LEU A 19 -3.35 -27.63 -17.84
CA LEU A 19 -3.79 -26.81 -16.71
C LEU A 19 -3.27 -27.36 -15.37
N ASP A 20 -3.35 -28.67 -15.15
CA ASP A 20 -2.83 -29.33 -13.94
C ASP A 20 -1.30 -29.21 -13.82
N ALA A 21 -0.59 -29.37 -14.93
CA ALA A 21 0.85 -29.18 -14.98
C ALA A 21 1.25 -27.73 -14.66
N ASP A 22 0.55 -26.74 -15.22
CA ASP A 22 0.78 -25.31 -14.96
C ASP A 22 0.50 -24.96 -13.49
N GLN A 23 -0.61 -25.47 -12.92
CA GLN A 23 -0.93 -25.28 -11.51
C GLN A 23 0.13 -25.89 -10.59
N THR A 24 0.60 -27.10 -10.91
CA THR A 24 1.64 -27.79 -10.15
C THR A 24 2.98 -27.06 -10.24
N ASN A 25 3.36 -26.61 -11.43
CA ASN A 25 4.60 -25.85 -11.65
C ASN A 25 4.56 -24.50 -10.93
N HIS A 26 3.43 -23.80 -10.99
CA HIS A 26 3.21 -22.55 -10.26
C HIS A 26 3.32 -22.77 -8.74
N ALA A 27 2.68 -23.80 -8.20
CA ALA A 27 2.74 -24.13 -6.77
C ALA A 27 4.17 -24.44 -6.30
N ARG A 28 4.93 -25.24 -7.07
CA ARG A 28 6.34 -25.55 -6.76
C ARG A 28 7.21 -24.30 -6.77
N LYS A 29 7.07 -23.46 -7.80
CA LYS A 29 7.83 -22.22 -7.92
C LYS A 29 7.56 -21.28 -6.75
N LEU A 30 6.29 -21.11 -6.40
CA LEU A 30 5.90 -20.30 -5.24
C LEU A 30 6.50 -20.86 -3.94
N GLU A 31 6.42 -22.18 -3.73
CA GLU A 31 6.99 -22.81 -2.54
C GLU A 31 8.51 -22.61 -2.49
N ASP A 32 9.23 -22.76 -3.61
CA ASP A 32 10.67 -22.52 -3.67
C ASP A 32 11.02 -21.05 -3.35
N GLU A 33 10.24 -20.10 -3.88
CA GLU A 33 10.45 -18.66 -3.65
C GLU A 33 10.06 -18.18 -2.25
N THR A 34 9.21 -18.93 -1.54
CA THR A 34 8.61 -18.48 -0.27
C THR A 34 8.79 -19.47 0.87
N ARG A 35 9.61 -20.52 0.71
CA ARG A 35 9.81 -21.58 1.72
C ARG A 35 10.15 -21.04 3.10
N HIS A 36 10.98 -19.99 3.15
CA HIS A 36 11.43 -19.34 4.38
C HIS A 36 10.36 -18.46 5.03
N LEU A 37 9.29 -18.11 4.32
CA LEU A 37 8.22 -17.28 4.86
C LEU A 37 7.25 -18.09 5.73
N PRO A 38 6.67 -17.50 6.78
CA PRO A 38 5.61 -18.11 7.57
C PRO A 38 4.42 -18.59 6.73
N ALA A 39 3.83 -19.72 7.13
CA ALA A 39 2.67 -20.30 6.44
C ALA A 39 1.33 -20.02 7.14
N THR A 40 1.35 -19.47 8.36
CA THR A 40 0.15 -19.16 9.14
C THR A 40 0.10 -17.68 9.50
N MET A 41 -1.09 -17.12 9.70
CA MET A 41 -1.21 -15.72 10.12
C MET A 41 -0.59 -15.48 11.51
N THR A 42 -0.72 -16.44 12.43
CA THR A 42 -0.14 -16.37 13.78
C THR A 42 1.38 -16.17 13.74
N ASP A 43 2.07 -16.92 12.88
CA ASP A 43 3.52 -16.82 12.73
C ASP A 43 3.92 -15.64 11.82
N ALA A 44 3.04 -15.23 10.90
CA ALA A 44 3.29 -14.14 9.97
C ALA A 44 3.27 -12.76 10.64
N LEU A 45 2.43 -12.53 11.65
CA LEU A 45 2.34 -11.23 12.32
C LEU A 45 3.66 -10.77 12.97
N PRO A 46 4.34 -11.56 13.83
CA PRO A 46 5.62 -11.15 14.38
C PRO A 46 6.70 -10.98 13.30
N PHE A 47 6.76 -11.89 12.32
CA PHE A 47 7.69 -11.78 11.20
C PHE A 47 7.45 -10.50 10.39
N PHE A 48 6.19 -10.16 10.11
CA PHE A 48 5.83 -8.96 9.36
C PHE A 48 6.15 -7.69 10.14
N ALA A 49 5.96 -7.68 11.46
CA ALA A 49 6.38 -6.57 12.31
C ALA A 49 7.90 -6.35 12.26
N GLU A 50 8.71 -7.41 12.34
CA GLU A 50 10.17 -7.33 12.19
C GLU A 50 10.56 -6.80 10.80
N LEU A 51 9.91 -7.29 9.74
CA LEU A 51 10.13 -6.82 8.37
C LEU A 51 9.79 -5.32 8.20
N LEU A 52 8.78 -4.81 8.91
CA LEU A 52 8.45 -3.38 8.92
C LEU A 52 9.53 -2.54 9.60
N GLU A 53 10.16 -3.04 10.67
CA GLU A 53 11.28 -2.38 11.33
C GLU A 53 12.53 -2.36 10.43
N GLU A 54 12.82 -3.45 9.72
CA GLU A 54 13.90 -3.50 8.72
C GLU A 54 13.65 -2.51 7.57
N HIS A 55 12.43 -2.52 7.02
CA HIS A 55 12.00 -1.53 6.02
C HIS A 55 12.13 -0.09 6.56
N HIS A 56 11.79 0.13 7.82
CA HIS A 56 11.90 1.44 8.45
C HIS A 56 13.34 1.92 8.55
N ALA A 57 14.24 1.06 9.03
CA ALA A 57 15.67 1.34 9.08
C ALA A 57 16.23 1.63 7.69
N ALA A 58 15.86 0.84 6.68
CA ALA A 58 16.30 1.02 5.30
C ALA A 58 15.83 2.36 4.70
N MET A 59 14.57 2.75 4.94
CA MET A 59 14.03 4.05 4.53
C MET A 59 14.79 5.20 5.18
N LEU A 60 15.04 5.13 6.49
CA LEU A 60 15.83 6.13 7.22
C LEU A 60 17.28 6.20 6.71
N ALA A 61 17.84 5.09 6.27
CA ALA A 61 19.19 5.03 5.70
C ALA A 61 19.25 5.44 4.21
N GLY A 62 18.11 5.60 3.53
CA GLY A 62 18.06 5.86 2.09
C GLY A 62 18.46 4.66 1.22
N GLN A 63 18.33 3.43 1.75
CA GLN A 63 18.75 2.20 1.07
C GLN A 63 17.65 1.69 0.15
N VAL A 64 17.66 2.16 -1.10
CA VAL A 64 16.58 1.88 -2.09
C VAL A 64 16.35 0.38 -2.30
N ASP A 65 17.41 -0.38 -2.57
CA ASP A 65 17.28 -1.81 -2.88
C ASP A 65 16.69 -2.59 -1.70
N GLU A 66 17.10 -2.27 -0.47
CA GLU A 66 16.62 -2.91 0.74
C GLU A 66 15.15 -2.58 1.03
N VAL A 67 14.76 -1.31 0.82
CA VAL A 67 13.36 -0.88 0.90
C VAL A 67 12.49 -1.67 -0.08
N MET A 68 12.94 -1.79 -1.33
CA MET A 68 12.18 -2.51 -2.36
C MET A 68 12.16 -4.02 -2.10
N PHE A 69 13.24 -4.57 -1.55
CA PHE A 69 13.29 -5.96 -1.11
C PHE A 69 12.26 -6.24 -0.02
N CYS A 70 12.24 -5.46 1.06
CA CYS A 70 11.29 -5.63 2.16
C CYS A 70 9.83 -5.57 1.68
N ARG A 71 9.50 -4.65 0.75
CA ARG A 71 8.15 -4.55 0.19
C ARG A 71 7.78 -5.73 -0.70
N ALA A 72 8.71 -6.19 -1.52
CA ALA A 72 8.51 -7.41 -2.31
C ALA A 72 8.30 -8.62 -1.39
N GLU A 73 9.02 -8.67 -0.27
CA GLU A 73 8.92 -9.73 0.72
C GLU A 73 7.59 -9.74 1.47
N ALA A 74 7.12 -8.57 1.89
CA ALA A 74 5.78 -8.38 2.44
C ALA A 74 4.70 -8.88 1.46
N HIS A 75 4.86 -8.57 0.16
CA HIS A 75 3.93 -9.01 -0.87
C HIS A 75 3.97 -10.52 -1.08
N ARG A 76 5.16 -11.15 -1.08
CA ARG A 76 5.30 -12.62 -1.16
C ARG A 76 4.66 -13.30 0.04
N LEU A 77 4.84 -12.76 1.25
CA LEU A 77 4.21 -13.27 2.46
C LEU A 77 2.69 -13.25 2.32
N ALA A 78 2.11 -12.11 1.93
CA ALA A 78 0.67 -12.00 1.72
C ALA A 78 0.15 -12.97 0.64
N VAL A 79 0.89 -13.16 -0.45
CA VAL A 79 0.55 -14.14 -1.50
C VAL A 79 0.60 -15.57 -0.97
N LYS A 80 1.63 -15.94 -0.19
CA LYS A 80 1.75 -17.27 0.43
C LYS A 80 0.56 -17.54 1.36
N LEU A 81 0.25 -16.60 2.25
CA LEU A 81 -0.91 -16.68 3.15
C LEU A 81 -2.24 -16.76 2.39
N ASN A 82 -2.29 -16.24 1.15
CA ASN A 82 -3.46 -16.32 0.27
C ASN A 82 -3.50 -17.61 -0.58
N GLY A 83 -2.73 -18.64 -0.20
CA GLY A 83 -2.63 -19.89 -0.95
C GLY A 83 -2.06 -19.70 -2.37
N GLY A 84 -1.22 -18.69 -2.57
CA GLY A 84 -0.57 -18.38 -3.84
C GLY A 84 -1.37 -17.48 -4.79
N LYS A 85 -2.49 -16.90 -4.34
CA LYS A 85 -3.35 -16.05 -5.17
C LYS A 85 -2.98 -14.57 -5.05
N ALA A 86 -3.02 -13.85 -6.17
CA ALA A 86 -2.67 -12.42 -6.23
C ALA A 86 -3.67 -11.48 -5.51
N GLY A 87 -4.91 -11.92 -5.25
CA GLY A 87 -5.96 -11.14 -4.58
C GLY A 87 -5.72 -10.93 -3.09
N ILE A 88 -4.56 -10.40 -2.70
CA ILE A 88 -4.14 -10.24 -1.31
C ILE A 88 -4.84 -9.08 -0.59
N LEU A 89 -5.59 -8.25 -1.34
CA LEU A 89 -6.37 -7.10 -0.86
C LEU A 89 -7.80 -7.14 -1.43
N ALA A 90 -8.41 -8.33 -1.58
CA ALA A 90 -9.74 -8.47 -2.20
C ALA A 90 -10.88 -8.05 -1.27
N ASP A 91 -10.74 -8.33 0.03
CA ASP A 91 -11.71 -8.07 1.09
C ASP A 91 -11.02 -7.90 2.46
N GLN A 92 -11.77 -7.56 3.50
CA GLN A 92 -11.21 -7.24 4.83
C GLN A 92 -10.49 -8.40 5.53
N ASP A 93 -10.70 -9.63 5.07
CA ASP A 93 -10.07 -10.85 5.61
C ASP A 93 -8.93 -11.34 4.73
N SER A 94 -8.68 -10.67 3.60
CA SER A 94 -7.55 -10.97 2.72
C SER A 94 -6.22 -10.72 3.45
N PRO A 95 -5.19 -11.57 3.25
CA PRO A 95 -4.01 -11.54 4.10
C PRO A 95 -3.28 -10.20 4.15
N GLY A 96 -3.20 -9.45 3.05
CA GLY A 96 -2.58 -8.13 3.04
C GLY A 96 -3.32 -7.12 3.91
N TYR A 97 -4.65 -7.17 3.95
CA TYR A 97 -5.46 -6.32 4.81
C TYR A 97 -5.35 -6.72 6.28
N VAL A 98 -5.35 -8.02 6.59
CA VAL A 98 -5.15 -8.50 7.95
C VAL A 98 -3.76 -8.08 8.46
N LEU A 99 -2.69 -8.34 7.71
CA LEU A 99 -1.34 -7.92 8.07
C LEU A 99 -1.27 -6.41 8.32
N ALA A 100 -1.77 -5.59 7.39
CA ALA A 100 -1.74 -4.13 7.55
C ALA A 100 -2.53 -3.61 8.76
N ARG A 101 -3.68 -4.23 9.06
CA ARG A 101 -4.55 -3.83 10.17
C ARG A 101 -3.96 -4.22 11.52
N GLU A 102 -3.51 -5.47 11.64
CA GLU A 102 -2.99 -5.99 12.91
C GLU A 102 -1.65 -5.36 13.29
N THR A 103 -0.92 -4.79 12.32
CA THR A 103 0.30 -4.01 12.57
C THR A 103 0.09 -2.51 12.36
N GLU A 104 -1.13 -1.99 12.36
CA GLU A 104 -1.37 -0.56 12.14
C GLU A 104 -0.82 0.29 13.29
N ALA A 105 -0.33 1.50 12.97
CA ALA A 105 0.05 2.46 14.00
C ALA A 105 -1.16 2.85 14.86
N ALA A 106 -0.93 3.10 16.15
CA ALA A 106 -1.99 3.57 17.03
C ALA A 106 -2.64 4.86 16.45
N PRO A 107 -3.96 5.06 16.59
CA PRO A 107 -4.63 6.24 16.05
C PRO A 107 -3.98 7.55 16.53
N GLY A 108 -3.61 8.42 15.58
CA GLY A 108 -2.95 9.69 15.85
C GLY A 108 -1.43 9.60 16.03
N ALA A 109 -0.85 8.41 16.19
CA ALA A 109 0.59 8.22 16.21
C ALA A 109 1.17 8.26 14.79
N VAL A 110 2.37 8.82 14.66
CA VAL A 110 3.12 8.77 13.40
C VAL A 110 3.55 7.31 13.18
N PRO A 111 3.19 6.68 12.04
CA PRO A 111 3.62 5.32 11.74
C PRO A 111 5.14 5.27 11.55
N ILE A 112 5.75 4.09 11.74
CA ILE A 112 7.06 3.84 11.12
C ILE A 112 6.88 3.70 9.60
N TRP A 113 7.97 3.80 8.84
CA TRP A 113 7.88 3.63 7.39
C TRP A 113 7.38 2.23 7.04
N GLY A 114 6.39 2.16 6.14
CA GLY A 114 5.81 0.89 5.67
C GLY A 114 4.61 0.43 6.49
N GLN A 115 4.39 1.01 7.66
CA GLN A 115 3.19 0.77 8.46
C GLN A 115 2.01 1.60 7.94
N LYS A 116 0.80 1.06 8.06
CA LYS A 116 -0.43 1.84 7.88
C LYS A 116 -0.59 2.79 9.07
N GLY A 117 -1.13 3.99 8.85
CA GLY A 117 -1.48 4.88 9.96
C GLY A 117 -2.16 6.17 9.54
N SER A 118 -2.79 6.83 10.52
CA SER A 118 -3.36 8.16 10.36
C SER A 118 -2.99 9.08 11.52
N PHE A 119 -2.45 10.25 11.18
CA PHE A 119 -1.90 11.22 12.12
C PHE A 119 -2.08 12.65 11.61
N ILE A 120 -1.90 13.65 12.46
CA ILE A 120 -2.07 15.07 12.08
C ILE A 120 -0.70 15.74 12.04
N VAL A 121 -0.44 16.47 10.95
CA VAL A 121 0.71 17.38 10.83
C VAL A 121 0.24 18.81 10.63
N THR A 122 1.15 19.77 10.83
CA THR A 122 0.95 21.16 10.42
C THR A 122 1.91 21.50 9.30
N ALA A 123 1.38 21.85 8.12
CA ALA A 123 2.17 22.26 6.97
C ALA A 123 1.73 23.66 6.54
N ALA A 124 2.68 24.60 6.39
CA ALA A 124 2.41 26.00 6.05
C ALA A 124 1.26 26.64 6.88
N GLY A 125 1.18 26.32 8.17
CA GLY A 125 0.17 26.86 9.09
C GLY A 125 -1.22 26.23 9.00
N THR A 126 -1.43 25.19 8.19
CA THR A 126 -2.70 24.43 8.15
C THR A 126 -2.53 23.03 8.74
N ARG A 127 -3.53 22.59 9.51
CA ARG A 127 -3.58 21.24 10.07
C ARG A 127 -4.14 20.27 9.03
N VAL A 128 -3.44 19.16 8.84
CA VAL A 128 -3.78 18.16 7.83
C VAL A 128 -3.73 16.80 8.47
N ARG A 129 -4.81 16.02 8.35
CA ARG A 129 -4.79 14.60 8.71
C ARG A 129 -4.21 13.82 7.53
N ILE A 130 -3.11 13.14 7.78
CA ILE A 130 -2.44 12.26 6.84
C ILE A 130 -3.00 10.85 7.02
N GLU A 131 -3.14 10.14 5.91
CA GLU A 131 -3.45 8.72 5.87
C GLU A 131 -2.42 8.04 4.96
N MET A 132 -1.69 7.08 5.52
CA MET A 132 -0.68 6.29 4.82
C MET A 132 -1.11 4.83 4.82
N ASP A 133 -1.06 4.19 3.65
CA ASP A 133 -1.51 2.81 3.45
C ASP A 133 -0.43 1.74 3.71
N GLY A 134 0.81 2.17 4.02
CA GLY A 134 1.93 1.28 4.28
C GLY A 134 2.47 0.54 3.05
N VAL A 135 3.15 -0.58 3.25
CA VAL A 135 3.83 -1.37 2.19
C VAL A 135 2.88 -2.00 1.17
N PHE A 136 1.59 -2.14 1.51
CA PHE A 136 0.55 -2.61 0.59
C PHE A 136 -0.21 -1.47 -0.11
N GLY A 137 0.18 -0.22 0.15
CA GLY A 137 -0.42 0.95 -0.47
C GLY A 137 -0.16 1.05 -1.98
N ILE A 138 -1.00 1.84 -2.66
CA ILE A 138 -0.89 2.05 -4.11
C ILE A 138 0.49 2.63 -4.45
N GLY A 139 1.21 1.97 -5.36
CA GLY A 139 2.52 2.41 -5.84
C GLY A 139 3.69 2.07 -4.90
N ALA A 140 3.44 1.48 -3.73
CA ALA A 140 4.50 1.07 -2.79
C ALA A 140 5.49 0.07 -3.43
N SER A 141 5.04 -0.78 -4.34
CA SER A 141 5.89 -1.72 -5.08
C SER A 141 6.70 -1.11 -6.22
N SER A 142 6.52 0.18 -6.52
CA SER A 142 7.09 0.83 -7.72
C SER A 142 7.85 2.13 -7.47
N ALA A 143 7.73 2.72 -6.27
CA ALA A 143 8.35 3.99 -5.94
C ALA A 143 8.98 3.93 -4.54
N PHE A 144 10.15 4.54 -4.36
CA PHE A 144 10.81 4.61 -3.06
C PHE A 144 9.94 5.33 -2.02
N TRP A 145 9.47 6.53 -2.34
CA TRP A 145 8.57 7.29 -1.48
C TRP A 145 7.12 6.81 -1.61
N PRO A 146 6.47 6.38 -0.52
CA PRO A 146 5.08 5.95 -0.58
C PRO A 146 4.15 7.15 -0.82
N GLY A 147 3.01 6.88 -1.43
CA GLY A 147 1.92 7.85 -1.51
C GLY A 147 1.24 8.04 -0.16
N PHE A 148 0.45 9.11 -0.05
CA PHE A 148 -0.42 9.35 1.10
C PHE A 148 -1.64 10.18 0.69
N ALA A 149 -2.67 10.14 1.52
CA ALA A 149 -3.82 11.02 1.41
C ALA A 149 -3.79 12.11 2.49
N ALA A 150 -4.18 13.31 2.10
CA ALA A 150 -4.32 14.47 2.96
C ALA A 150 -5.80 14.83 3.09
N HIS A 151 -6.27 14.92 4.33
CA HIS A 151 -7.64 15.23 4.70
C HIS A 151 -7.68 16.52 5.52
N ALA A 152 -8.72 17.33 5.29
CA ALA A 152 -8.99 18.48 6.11
C ALA A 152 -9.34 18.04 7.54
N VAL A 153 -8.79 18.76 8.52
CA VAL A 153 -9.22 18.66 9.93
C VAL A 153 -10.27 19.73 10.23
N ASP A 154 -10.01 20.95 9.76
CA ASP A 154 -10.84 22.14 9.98
C ASP A 154 -11.63 22.46 8.71
N PHE A 155 -12.81 21.85 8.54
CA PHE A 155 -13.61 21.96 7.31
C PHE A 155 -14.17 23.37 7.04
N ASP A 156 -14.20 24.23 8.06
CA ASP A 156 -14.60 25.64 7.97
C ASP A 156 -13.46 26.56 7.50
N ARG A 157 -12.22 26.06 7.42
CA ARG A 157 -11.03 26.82 7.01
C ARG A 157 -10.59 26.47 5.58
N PRO A 158 -9.84 27.37 4.91
CA PRO A 158 -9.20 27.05 3.64
C PRO A 158 -8.25 25.85 3.74
N PHE A 159 -8.22 25.02 2.70
CA PHE A 159 -7.44 23.79 2.64
C PHE A 159 -6.69 23.68 1.29
N ILE A 160 -5.89 22.62 1.12
CA ILE A 160 -5.11 22.37 -0.12
C ILE A 160 -5.97 21.88 -1.30
N SER A 161 -7.27 21.67 -1.08
CA SER A 161 -8.25 21.16 -2.04
C SER A 161 -9.65 21.61 -1.66
N GLU A 162 -10.49 21.91 -2.65
CA GLU A 162 -11.89 22.32 -2.45
C GLU A 162 -12.77 21.19 -1.87
N THR A 163 -12.33 19.93 -1.95
CA THR A 163 -13.07 18.78 -1.45
C THR A 163 -12.79 18.45 0.02
N GLY A 164 -11.78 19.07 0.62
CA GLY A 164 -11.22 18.64 1.90
C GLY A 164 -10.37 17.35 1.79
N TYR A 165 -10.06 16.91 0.56
CA TYR A 165 -9.26 15.72 0.30
C TYR A 165 -8.26 15.95 -0.85
N ARG A 166 -7.04 15.44 -0.70
CA ARG A 166 -6.04 15.38 -1.77
C ARG A 166 -5.20 14.12 -1.66
N SER A 167 -5.10 13.37 -2.74
CA SER A 167 -4.16 12.24 -2.85
C SER A 167 -2.82 12.71 -3.43
N PHE A 168 -1.73 12.17 -2.89
CA PHE A 168 -0.36 12.33 -3.39
C PHE A 168 0.18 10.95 -3.76
N LEU A 169 0.34 10.71 -5.07
CA LEU A 169 0.83 9.45 -5.63
C LEU A 169 2.01 9.73 -6.57
N GLY A 170 2.86 8.71 -6.79
CA GLY A 170 3.96 8.80 -7.74
C GLY A 170 4.98 9.88 -7.36
N ILE A 171 5.38 9.94 -6.09
CA ILE A 171 6.35 10.91 -5.60
C ILE A 171 7.74 10.46 -6.04
N PHE A 172 8.27 11.11 -7.09
CA PHE A 172 9.62 10.86 -7.59
C PHE A 172 10.55 11.96 -7.08
N ALA A 173 11.36 11.59 -6.10
CA ALA A 173 12.43 12.40 -5.56
C ALA A 173 13.58 11.48 -5.16
N GLU A 174 14.80 12.01 -5.15
CA GLU A 174 15.96 11.28 -4.63
C GLU A 174 15.72 10.83 -3.18
N PRO A 175 16.22 9.66 -2.78
CA PRO A 175 16.22 9.25 -1.39
C PRO A 175 16.89 10.29 -0.50
N ALA A 176 16.30 10.55 0.66
CA ALA A 176 16.77 11.51 1.64
C ALA A 176 16.88 10.82 3.00
N PRO A 177 18.09 10.47 3.46
CA PRO A 177 18.28 9.82 4.74
C PRO A 177 17.76 10.66 5.92
N GLY A 178 17.27 9.99 6.96
CA GLY A 178 16.77 10.58 8.20
C GLY A 178 15.36 11.16 8.12
N LEU A 179 14.69 11.12 6.96
CA LEU A 179 13.34 11.64 6.82
C LEU A 179 12.33 10.67 7.43
N THR A 180 11.53 11.15 8.37
CA THR A 180 10.43 10.42 9.02
C THR A 180 9.11 10.60 8.24
N PRO A 181 8.09 9.74 8.43
CA PRO A 181 6.83 9.87 7.70
C PRO A 181 6.12 11.23 7.85
N ASP A 182 6.17 11.83 9.04
CA ASP A 182 5.58 13.14 9.31
C ASP A 182 6.38 14.28 8.69
N SER A 183 7.71 14.28 8.82
CA SER A 183 8.55 15.29 8.18
C SER A 183 8.45 15.23 6.65
N PHE A 184 8.43 14.02 6.07
CA PHE A 184 8.14 13.81 4.65
C PHE A 184 6.80 14.39 4.24
N ALA A 185 5.72 14.07 4.95
CA ALA A 185 4.39 14.60 4.61
C ALA A 185 4.37 16.14 4.68
N VAL A 186 5.03 16.74 5.68
CA VAL A 186 5.16 18.20 5.81
C VAL A 186 5.93 18.80 4.63
N GLU A 187 7.04 18.19 4.20
CA GLU A 187 7.83 18.67 3.06
C GLU A 187 7.04 18.62 1.75
N ILE A 188 6.38 17.50 1.47
CA ILE A 188 5.55 17.34 0.26
C ILE A 188 4.41 18.35 0.25
N LEU A 189 3.69 18.49 1.37
CA LEU A 189 2.60 19.45 1.50
C LEU A 189 3.09 20.90 1.35
N THR A 190 4.18 21.26 2.01
CA THR A 190 4.75 22.62 1.94
C THR A 190 5.22 22.93 0.52
N GLY A 191 5.87 21.98 -0.15
CA GLY A 191 6.29 22.08 -1.54
C GLY A 191 5.09 22.27 -2.47
N TYR A 192 4.04 21.46 -2.32
CA TYR A 192 2.82 21.56 -3.09
C TYR A 192 2.10 22.91 -2.90
N ILE A 193 1.93 23.35 -1.65
CA ILE A 193 1.31 24.64 -1.34
C ILE A 193 2.10 25.78 -1.97
N ARG A 194 3.44 25.74 -1.88
CA ARG A 194 4.29 26.80 -2.43
C ARG A 194 4.25 26.84 -3.96
N ARG A 195 4.35 25.69 -4.62
CA ARG A 195 4.54 25.59 -6.08
C ARG A 195 3.21 25.59 -6.84
N GLU A 196 2.32 24.68 -6.47
CA GLU A 196 1.07 24.46 -7.19
C GLU A 196 -0.01 25.44 -6.77
N LEU A 197 -0.10 25.73 -5.46
CA LEU A 197 -1.09 26.66 -4.93
C LEU A 197 -0.56 28.10 -4.80
N ARG A 198 0.72 28.35 -5.12
CA ARG A 198 1.36 29.68 -5.00
C ARG A 198 1.17 30.31 -3.62
N GLY A 199 1.18 29.48 -2.57
CA GLY A 199 0.99 29.89 -1.18
C GLY A 199 -0.46 30.18 -0.77
N ARG A 200 -1.46 29.89 -1.61
CA ARG A 200 -2.87 30.22 -1.35
C ARG A 200 -3.73 28.98 -1.24
N LEU A 201 -4.24 28.72 -0.04
CA LEU A 201 -5.24 27.68 0.20
C LEU A 201 -6.61 28.07 -0.39
N VAL A 202 -7.46 27.08 -0.64
CA VAL A 202 -8.79 27.27 -1.24
C VAL A 202 -9.91 26.93 -0.25
N PRO A 203 -11.06 27.63 -0.28
CA PRO A 203 -12.20 27.27 0.54
C PRO A 203 -12.75 25.88 0.19
N ILE A 204 -13.10 25.09 1.20
CA ILE A 204 -13.79 23.82 0.98
C ILE A 204 -15.23 24.09 0.53
N THR A 205 -15.68 23.42 -0.54
CA THR A 205 -17.04 23.55 -1.05
C THR A 205 -18.05 23.09 0.00
N ARG A 206 -19.16 23.84 0.14
CA ARG A 206 -20.20 23.60 1.14
C ARG A 206 -20.66 22.14 1.24
N ARG A 207 -20.87 21.46 0.11
CA ARG A 207 -21.33 20.06 0.08
C ARG A 207 -20.43 19.08 0.86
N TYR A 208 -19.13 19.38 0.96
CA TYR A 208 -18.17 18.54 1.69
C TYR A 208 -18.06 18.92 3.16
N ARG A 209 -18.33 20.18 3.50
CA ARG A 209 -18.45 20.63 4.90
C ARG A 209 -19.65 19.97 5.58
N ASP A 210 -20.80 20.01 4.90
CA ASP A 210 -22.06 19.53 5.47
C ASP A 210 -22.06 17.99 5.68
N ARG A 211 -21.28 17.24 4.89
CA ARG A 211 -21.16 15.77 5.01
C ARG A 211 -20.37 15.31 6.24
N GLN A 212 -19.47 16.16 6.77
CA GLN A 212 -18.61 15.83 7.91
C GLN A 212 -19.17 16.35 9.25
N ALA A 213 -20.23 17.17 9.20
CA ALA A 213 -20.93 17.70 10.38
C ALA A 213 -22.07 16.77 10.87
N VAL A 214 -22.27 15.63 10.21
CA VAL A 214 -23.26 14.59 10.53
C VAL A 214 -22.52 13.37 11.04
#